data_AF-A0AAV0YAC3-F1
#
_entry.id   AF-A0AAV0YAC3-F1
#
_cell.length_a   1.000
_cell.length_b   1.000
_cell.length_c   1.000
_cell.angle_alpha   90.00
_cell.angle_beta   90.00
_cell.angle_gamma   90.00
#
_symmetry.space_group_name_H-M   'P 1'
#
loop_
_entity.id
_entity.type
_entity.pdbx_description
1 polymer ?
#
loop_
_entity_poly.entity_id
_entity_poly.type
_entity_poly.pdbx_seq_one_letter_code
_entity_poly.pdbx_strand_id
1 'polypeptide(L)'
;MWPDVKIVYGKPRHSQSQGSVERANRDVENMLATWMAQNKSKYWRSGLKFISFQKNRALHSGIGRSPYEAMFGCKARVGLASVGIPVNELCNLSMEEDIEKIMLQPENNEDNEIRDENSENKEMSCQQTSRKYYK
;
A
#
# COMPACT_ATOMS: atom_id res chain seq x y z
N MET A 1 23.12 -5.92 -19.90
CA MET A 1 21.89 -6.74 -20.06
C MET A 1 22.15 -8.05 -19.35
N TRP A 2 21.21 -8.58 -18.56
CA TRP A 2 21.45 -9.86 -17.88
C TRP A 2 21.53 -11.00 -18.90
N PRO A 3 22.61 -11.81 -18.92
CA PRO A 3 22.88 -12.77 -19.98
C PRO A 3 21.83 -13.89 -20.07
N ASP A 4 21.18 -14.23 -18.96
CA ASP A 4 20.17 -15.30 -18.90
C ASP A 4 18.73 -14.82 -19.16
N VAL A 5 18.53 -13.53 -19.46
CA VAL A 5 17.18 -12.99 -19.71
C VAL A 5 16.76 -13.27 -21.14
N LYS A 6 15.76 -14.15 -21.30
CA LYS A 6 15.09 -14.40 -22.58
C LYS A 6 13.93 -13.43 -22.79
N ILE A 7 14.01 -12.59 -23.84
CA ILE A 7 12.91 -11.72 -24.25
C ILE A 7 11.91 -12.54 -25.09
N VAL A 8 10.64 -12.51 -24.69
CA VAL A 8 9.54 -13.10 -25.46
C VAL A 8 8.66 -11.97 -25.99
N TYR A 9 8.51 -11.89 -27.31
CA TYR A 9 7.72 -10.85 -27.97
C TYR A 9 6.25 -11.24 -28.05
N GLY A 10 5.36 -10.30 -27.72
CA GLY A 10 3.92 -10.45 -27.95
C GLY A 10 3.58 -10.41 -29.43
N LYS A 11 2.43 -10.99 -29.82
CA LYS A 11 1.93 -10.88 -31.19
C LYS A 11 1.65 -9.41 -31.54
N PRO A 12 2.07 -8.92 -32.73
CA PRO A 12 1.69 -7.60 -33.19
C PRO A 12 0.17 -7.41 -33.14
N ARG A 13 -0.28 -6.34 -32.47
CA ARG A 13 -1.71 -5.93 -32.39
C ARG A 13 -2.67 -6.92 -31.69
N HIS A 14 -2.17 -7.85 -30.88
CA HIS A 14 -3.03 -8.67 -30.00
C HIS A 14 -2.97 -8.18 -28.56
N SER A 15 -3.94 -7.35 -28.19
CA SER A 15 -4.11 -6.76 -26.85
C SER A 15 -4.46 -7.78 -25.75
N GLN A 16 -4.92 -8.99 -26.11
CA GLN A 16 -5.46 -9.93 -25.13
C GLN A 16 -4.41 -10.44 -24.13
N SER A 17 -3.15 -10.62 -24.55
CA SER A 17 -2.04 -10.95 -23.64
C SER A 17 -1.47 -9.72 -22.89
N GLN A 18 -1.89 -8.50 -23.25
CA GLN A 18 -1.43 -7.25 -22.64
C GLN A 18 -2.49 -6.54 -21.81
N GLY A 19 -3.76 -6.98 -21.86
CA GLY A 19 -4.86 -6.31 -21.17
C GLY A 19 -4.70 -6.20 -19.66
N SER A 20 -3.97 -7.12 -19.01
CA SER A 20 -3.62 -6.98 -17.58
C SER A 20 -2.65 -5.83 -17.33
N VAL A 21 -1.60 -5.74 -18.15
CA VAL A 21 -0.60 -4.66 -18.10
C VAL A 21 -1.23 -3.32 -18.44
N GLU A 22 -2.08 -3.26 -19.47
CA GLU A 22 -2.79 -2.05 -19.86
C GLU A 22 -3.70 -1.52 -18.73
N ARG A 23 -4.43 -2.42 -18.04
CA ARG A 23 -5.23 -2.03 -16.85
C ARG A 23 -4.35 -1.55 -15.71
N ALA A 24 -3.27 -2.27 -15.40
CA ALA A 24 -2.34 -1.87 -14.34
C ALA A 24 -1.69 -0.51 -14.63
N ASN A 25 -1.33 -0.23 -15.90
CA ASN A 25 -0.77 1.06 -16.30
C ASN A 25 -1.79 2.19 -16.11
N ARG A 26 -3.06 1.96 -16.48
CA ARG A 26 -4.13 2.94 -16.25
C ARG A 26 -4.32 3.24 -14.75
N ASP A 27 -4.28 2.23 -13.89
CA ASP A 27 -4.34 2.44 -12.44
C ASP A 27 -3.19 3.32 -11.96
N VAL A 28 -1.95 3.04 -12.42
CA VAL A 28 -0.76 3.81 -12.06
C VAL A 28 -0.86 5.26 -12.52
N GLU A 29 -1.32 5.50 -13.75
CA GLU A 29 -1.55 6.85 -14.29
C GLU A 29 -2.56 7.63 -13.41
N ASN A 30 -3.68 7.01 -13.06
CA ASN A 30 -4.72 7.64 -12.25
C ASN A 30 -4.26 7.91 -10.81
N MET A 31 -3.51 6.98 -10.21
CA MET A 31 -2.90 7.18 -8.90
C MET A 31 -1.88 8.32 -8.92
N LEU A 32 -1.08 8.41 -9.98
CA LEU A 32 -0.10 9.48 -10.14
C LEU A 32 -0.76 10.85 -10.34
N ALA A 33 -1.80 10.91 -11.17
CA ALA A 33 -2.60 12.13 -11.36
C ALA A 33 -3.22 12.63 -10.05
N THR A 34 -3.80 11.71 -9.27
CA THR A 34 -4.37 12.00 -7.95
C THR A 34 -3.32 12.50 -6.98
N TRP A 35 -2.16 11.83 -6.91
CA TRP A 35 -1.06 12.25 -6.04
C TRP A 35 -0.54 13.64 -6.41
N MET A 36 -0.38 13.94 -7.70
CA MET A 36 0.05 15.26 -8.17
C MET A 36 -0.95 16.37 -7.80
N ALA A 37 -2.25 16.09 -7.92
CA ALA A 37 -3.31 17.02 -7.55
C ALA A 37 -3.30 17.31 -6.03
N GLN A 38 -3.21 16.26 -5.20
CA GLN A 38 -3.19 16.38 -3.74
C GLN A 38 -1.96 17.13 -3.22
N ASN A 39 -0.80 16.90 -3.84
CA ASN A 39 0.47 17.49 -3.42
C ASN A 39 0.78 18.82 -4.13
N LYS A 40 -0.13 19.33 -4.99
CA LYS A 40 0.05 20.54 -5.81
C LYS A 40 1.40 20.55 -6.52
N SER A 41 1.83 19.39 -7.02
CA SER A 41 3.19 19.16 -7.52
C SER A 41 3.17 18.53 -8.90
N LYS A 42 4.02 19.02 -9.80
CA LYS A 42 4.26 18.43 -11.12
C LYS A 42 5.44 17.43 -11.11
N TYR A 43 6.10 17.24 -9.96
CA TYR A 43 7.25 16.36 -9.80
C TYR A 43 6.80 14.90 -9.63
N TRP A 44 6.25 14.34 -10.70
CA TRP A 44 5.70 12.98 -10.75
C TRP A 44 6.68 11.91 -10.27
N ARG A 45 7.98 12.08 -10.55
CA ARG A 45 9.06 11.17 -10.13
C ARG A 45 9.09 10.96 -8.61
N SER A 46 8.81 12.02 -7.84
CA SER A 46 8.74 11.94 -6.38
C SER A 46 7.50 11.17 -5.90
N GLY A 47 6.43 11.21 -6.68
CA GLY A 47 5.18 10.49 -6.42
C GLY A 47 5.26 8.98 -6.64
N LEU A 48 6.13 8.53 -7.55
CA LEU A 48 6.25 7.11 -7.93
C LEU A 48 6.42 6.19 -6.72
N LYS A 49 7.32 6.53 -5.79
CA LYS A 49 7.57 5.69 -4.60
C LYS A 49 6.30 5.50 -3.74
N PHE A 50 5.50 6.56 -3.61
CA PHE A 50 4.27 6.53 -2.83
C PHE A 50 3.17 5.73 -3.53
N ILE A 51 2.97 5.94 -4.83
CA ILE A 51 1.91 5.24 -5.56
C ILE A 51 2.26 3.76 -5.75
N SER A 52 3.53 3.41 -6.00
CA SER A 52 3.97 2.02 -6.13
C SER A 52 3.76 1.27 -4.83
N PHE A 53 4.12 1.89 -3.69
CA PHE A 53 3.87 1.28 -2.38
C PHE A 53 2.37 1.12 -2.10
N GLN A 54 1.56 2.14 -2.39
CA GLN A 54 0.10 2.05 -2.24
C GLN A 54 -0.50 0.94 -3.11
N LYS A 55 -0.10 0.85 -4.38
CA LYS A 55 -0.62 -0.16 -5.33
C LYS A 55 -0.26 -1.57 -4.89
N ASN A 56 0.98 -1.77 -4.41
CA ASN A 56 1.47 -3.08 -3.99
C ASN A 56 0.90 -3.53 -2.65
N ARG A 57 0.44 -2.61 -1.80
CA ARG A 57 -0.20 -2.94 -0.52
C ARG A 57 -1.73 -3.08 -0.61
N ALA A 58 -2.35 -2.54 -1.66
CA ALA A 58 -3.80 -2.67 -1.84
C ALA A 58 -4.23 -4.13 -2.02
N LEU A 59 -5.35 -4.50 -1.41
CA LEU A 59 -5.97 -5.81 -1.59
C LEU A 59 -6.31 -6.02 -3.06
N HIS A 60 -5.82 -7.11 -3.64
CA HIS A 60 -6.16 -7.50 -5.00
C HIS A 60 -7.18 -8.64 -4.97
N SER A 61 -8.42 -8.34 -5.39
CA SER A 61 -9.57 -9.24 -5.29
C SER A 61 -9.33 -10.63 -5.90
N GLY A 62 -8.61 -10.71 -7.03
CA GLY A 62 -8.34 -11.99 -7.69
C GLY A 62 -7.38 -12.92 -6.93
N ILE A 63 -6.56 -12.41 -6.01
CA ILE A 63 -5.58 -13.22 -5.24
C ILE A 63 -5.92 -13.29 -3.75
N GLY A 64 -6.94 -12.55 -3.30
CA GLY A 64 -7.38 -12.51 -1.90
C GLY A 64 -6.38 -11.87 -0.91
N ARG A 65 -5.30 -11.26 -1.40
CA ARG A 65 -4.26 -10.58 -0.61
C ARG A 65 -3.63 -9.43 -1.40
N SER A 66 -2.73 -8.67 -0.81
CA SER A 66 -1.97 -7.65 -1.53
C SER A 66 -0.83 -8.25 -2.37
N PRO A 67 -0.45 -7.64 -3.51
CA PRO A 67 0.73 -8.06 -4.27
C PRO A 67 2.02 -8.12 -3.43
N TYR A 68 2.18 -7.22 -2.46
CA TYR A 68 3.28 -7.23 -1.51
C TYR A 68 3.27 -8.49 -0.65
N GLU A 69 2.13 -8.83 -0.04
CA GLU A 69 1.99 -10.07 0.75
C GLU A 69 2.22 -11.32 -0.10
N ALA A 70 1.77 -11.30 -1.36
CA ALA A 70 2.01 -12.41 -2.29
C ALA A 70 3.50 -12.60 -2.61
N MET A 71 4.26 -11.50 -2.71
CA MET A 71 5.68 -11.52 -3.05
C MET A 71 6.58 -11.81 -1.84
N PHE A 72 6.28 -11.24 -0.67
CA PHE A 72 7.14 -11.29 0.51
C PHE A 72 6.63 -12.19 1.64
N GLY A 73 5.40 -12.68 1.55
CA GLY A 73 4.80 -13.56 2.57
C GLY A 73 4.34 -12.86 3.84
N CYS A 74 4.45 -11.53 3.94
CA CYS A 74 4.05 -10.75 5.11
C CYS A 74 3.35 -9.43 4.71
N LYS A 75 2.58 -8.85 5.64
CA LYS A 75 1.93 -7.55 5.41
C LYS A 75 2.97 -6.44 5.29
N ALA A 76 2.74 -5.51 4.35
CA ALA A 76 3.59 -4.32 4.26
C ALA A 76 3.44 -3.45 5.52
N ARG A 77 4.57 -3.16 6.18
CA ARG A 77 4.62 -2.31 7.38
C ARG A 77 4.41 -0.84 7.01
N VAL A 78 3.52 -0.17 7.72
CA VAL A 78 3.14 1.23 7.51
C VAL A 78 3.19 1.99 8.83
N GLY A 79 4.18 2.88 8.93
CA GLY A 79 4.38 3.70 10.11
C GLY A 79 4.60 2.89 11.39
N LEU A 80 4.44 3.56 12.52
CA LEU A 80 4.68 3.00 13.85
C LEU A 80 3.54 2.07 14.32
N ALA A 81 2.34 2.17 13.75
CA ALA A 81 1.27 1.21 14.05
C ALA A 81 1.64 -0.24 13.67
N SER A 82 2.56 -0.41 12.71
CA SER A 82 3.01 -1.73 12.27
C SER A 82 4.14 -2.34 13.11
N VAL A 83 4.58 -1.67 14.18
CA VAL A 83 5.52 -2.23 15.17
C VAL A 83 4.84 -2.72 16.44
N GLY A 84 3.51 -2.74 16.48
CA GLY A 84 2.77 -3.18 17.67
C GLY A 84 2.65 -2.12 18.77
N ILE A 85 2.99 -0.86 18.48
CA ILE A 85 2.72 0.26 19.40
C ILE A 85 1.22 0.54 19.40
N PRO A 86 0.55 0.53 20.57
CA PRO A 86 -0.87 0.84 20.68
C PRO A 86 -1.20 2.22 20.11
N VAL A 87 -2.34 2.35 19.43
CA VAL A 87 -2.72 3.61 18.76
C VAL A 87 -2.82 4.79 19.73
N ASN A 88 -3.20 4.52 20.99
CA ASN A 88 -3.30 5.54 22.03
C ASN A 88 -1.92 6.10 22.42
N GLU A 89 -0.87 5.29 22.35
CA GLU A 89 0.50 5.72 22.66
C GLU A 89 1.13 6.49 21.51
N LEU A 90 0.74 6.19 20.25
CA LEU A 90 1.21 6.93 19.07
C LEU A 90 0.94 8.44 19.17
N CYS A 91 -0.16 8.84 19.80
CA CYS A 91 -0.50 10.26 19.99
C CYS A 91 0.39 10.96 21.02
N ASN A 92 1.04 10.21 21.91
CA ASN A 92 1.88 10.73 22.99
C ASN A 92 3.37 10.72 22.63
N LEU A 93 3.76 10.11 21.50
CA LEU A 93 5.13 10.10 21.01
C LEU A 93 5.54 11.50 20.54
N SER A 94 6.53 12.08 21.21
CA SER A 94 7.12 13.36 20.81
C SER A 94 8.56 13.19 20.29
N MET A 95 9.31 12.27 20.87
CA MET A 95 10.74 12.08 20.60
C MET A 95 11.13 10.60 20.59
N GLU A 96 12.31 10.29 20.06
CA GLU A 96 12.76 8.91 19.84
C GLU A 96 12.80 8.11 21.15
N GLU A 97 13.17 8.76 22.26
CA GLU A 97 13.22 8.16 23.58
C GLU A 97 11.85 7.66 24.08
N ASP A 98 10.75 8.22 23.56
CA ASP A 98 9.40 7.75 23.91
C ASP A 98 9.12 6.37 23.29
N ILE A 99 9.65 6.13 22.09
CA ILE A 99 9.53 4.83 21.40
C ILE A 99 10.37 3.78 22.13
N GLU A 100 11.60 4.13 22.52
CA GLU A 100 12.49 3.24 23.26
C GLU A 100 11.87 2.81 24.59
N LYS A 101 11.26 3.75 25.33
CA LYS A 101 10.57 3.44 26.59
C LYS A 101 9.46 2.42 26.40
N ILE A 102 8.64 2.54 25.36
CA ILE A 102 7.53 1.62 25.08
C ILE A 102 8.07 0.24 24.73
N MET A 103 9.10 0.17 23.88
CA MET A 103 9.70 -1.09 23.43
C MET A 103 10.47 -1.83 24.53
N LEU A 104 10.98 -1.12 25.54
CA LEU A 104 11.73 -1.67 26.66
C LEU A 104 10.86 -1.97 27.89
N GLN A 105 9.55 -1.68 27.85
CA GLN A 105 8.67 -2.10 28.95
C GLN A 105 8.55 -3.63 28.96
N PRO A 106 8.73 -4.29 30.11
CA PRO A 106 8.50 -5.73 30.21
C PRO A 106 7.03 -6.03 29.87
N GLU A 107 6.80 -7.01 28.99
CA GLU A 107 5.46 -7.48 28.61
C GLU A 107 4.68 -7.91 29.86
N ASN A 108 3.81 -7.03 30.35
CA ASN A 108 2.76 -7.43 31.28
C ASN A 108 1.64 -8.04 30.43
N ASN A 109 1.69 -9.36 30.28
CA ASN A 109 0.65 -10.17 29.65
C ASN A 109 -0.70 -9.94 30.33
N GLU A 110 -1.59 -9.19 29.68
CA GLU A 110 -3.03 -9.38 29.85
C GLU A 110 -3.67 -9.46 28.46
N ASP A 111 -4.06 -10.70 28.13
CA ASP A 111 -4.78 -11.08 26.94
C ASP A 111 -6.00 -10.17 26.73
N ASN A 112 -6.06 -9.51 25.58
CA ASN A 112 -7.32 -9.02 25.03
C ASN A 112 -7.33 -9.28 23.53
N GLU A 113 -7.99 -10.39 23.17
CA GLU A 113 -8.48 -10.63 21.81
C GLU A 113 -9.34 -9.44 21.37
N ILE A 114 -8.77 -8.54 20.58
CA ILE A 114 -9.55 -7.55 19.83
C ILE A 114 -9.63 -8.07 18.40
N ARG A 115 -10.78 -8.68 18.08
CA ARG A 115 -11.23 -8.88 16.71
C ARG A 115 -11.21 -7.54 15.98
N ASP A 116 -10.35 -7.45 14.97
CA ASP A 116 -10.31 -6.37 14.00
C ASP A 116 -11.63 -6.32 13.20
N GLU A 117 -12.60 -5.55 13.67
CA GLU A 117 -13.81 -5.19 12.90
C GLU A 117 -13.93 -3.70 12.55
N ASN A 118 -12.90 -2.87 12.81
CA ASN A 118 -13.05 -1.41 12.64
C ASN A 118 -12.06 -0.71 11.68
N SER A 119 -11.37 -1.44 10.79
CA SER A 119 -10.61 -0.80 9.69
C SER A 119 -11.46 -0.43 8.47
N GLU A 120 -12.68 -0.97 8.32
CA GLU A 120 -13.50 -0.76 7.11
C GLU A 120 -14.08 0.67 6.99
N ASN A 121 -14.26 1.38 8.10
CA ASN A 121 -14.99 2.66 8.10
C ASN A 121 -14.14 3.88 7.71
N LYS A 122 -12.80 3.78 7.68
CA LYS A 122 -11.93 4.87 7.19
C LYS A 122 -11.45 4.65 5.75
N GLU A 123 -11.34 3.39 5.31
CA GLU A 123 -11.03 3.07 3.92
C GLU A 123 -12.20 3.34 2.97
N MET A 124 -13.44 3.25 3.44
CA MET A 124 -14.62 3.60 2.63
C MET A 124 -14.61 5.04 2.11
N SER A 125 -14.05 6.01 2.86
CA SER A 125 -13.96 7.41 2.39
C SER A 125 -12.93 7.59 1.26
N CYS A 126 -11.80 6.90 1.32
CA CYS A 126 -10.77 6.92 0.27
C CYS A 126 -11.12 6.03 -0.94
N GLN A 127 -11.92 4.97 -0.75
CA GLN A 127 -12.36 4.10 -1.84
C GLN A 127 -13.60 4.65 -2.56
N GLN A 128 -14.50 5.36 -1.87
CA GLN A 128 -15.66 6.03 -2.49
C GLN A 128 -15.26 7.22 -3.35
N THR A 129 -14.19 7.93 -2.98
CA THR A 129 -13.59 8.94 -3.86
C THR A 129 -13.04 8.29 -5.12
N SER A 130 -12.34 7.15 -5.04
CA SER A 130 -11.90 6.41 -6.25
C SER A 130 -13.07 5.96 -7.14
N ARG A 131 -14.17 5.41 -6.59
CA ARG A 131 -15.34 5.01 -7.41
C ARG A 131 -16.04 6.19 -8.10
N LYS A 132 -15.98 7.41 -7.55
CA LYS A 132 -16.56 8.61 -8.19
C LYS A 132 -15.81 9.05 -9.45
N TYR A 133 -14.55 8.65 -9.63
CA TYR A 133 -13.73 9.03 -10.79
C TYR A 133 -13.68 7.96 -11.90
N TYR A 134 -14.42 6.86 -11.77
CA TYR A 134 -14.53 5.79 -12.77
C TYR A 134 -15.99 5.58 -13.24
N LYS A 135 -16.60 6.63 -13.79
CA LYS A 135 -17.72 6.51 -14.72
C LYS A 135 -17.39 7.26 -15.99
#